data_AF-A0A0B1ZBE6-F1
#
_entry.id   AF-A0A0B1ZBE6-F1
#
_cell.length_a   1.000
_cell.length_b   1.000
_cell.length_c   1.000
_cell.angle_alpha   90.00
_cell.angle_beta   90.00
_cell.angle_gamma   90.00
#
_symmetry.space_group_name_H-M   'P 1'
#
loop_
_entity.id
_entity.type
_entity.pdbx_description
1 polymer ?
#
loop_
_entity_poly.entity_id
_entity_poly.type
_entity_poly.pdbx_seq_one_letter_code
_entity_poly.pdbx_strand_id
1 'polypeptide(L)'
;MIRLALNGLPEIDSLSFDLSGRQVSVFHEGAVDQIAIKLESLGLGATLLGTQPASRESASANSANEELNASKEAGTLKILLAINAAMFVVEMGAGLFAQSTGLIADSLDMFADAAVYGLALYAVGRSAQMQVRAAHLAGFFQIVLALGVLFEVARRFLYGSEPESMLMIGIGTVALVANVSCLWLIYGHREGGAHMKASWIFSANDVIANIGVIAAGALVAWTGSPSPDLVIGTVVGLIVLNGARRILSLKA
;
A
#
# COMPACT_ATOMS: atom_id res chain seq x y z
N MET A 1 10.78 13.02 -10.80
CA MET A 1 11.94 13.84 -11.24
C MET A 1 11.91 14.11 -12.75
N ILE A 2 11.95 13.08 -13.61
CA ILE A 2 11.92 13.26 -15.09
C ILE A 2 10.70 14.07 -15.56
N ARG A 3 9.48 13.67 -15.15
CA ARG A 3 8.24 14.38 -15.50
C ARG A 3 8.28 15.87 -15.11
N LEU A 4 8.84 16.18 -13.94
CA LEU A 4 8.96 17.54 -13.43
C LEU A 4 10.00 18.37 -14.22
N ALA A 5 11.11 17.74 -14.62
CA ALA A 5 12.18 18.39 -15.37
C ALA A 5 11.79 18.68 -16.82
N LEU A 6 10.96 17.82 -17.41
CA LEU A 6 10.51 17.91 -18.80
C LEU A 6 9.22 18.72 -18.95
N ASN A 7 8.37 18.84 -17.92
CA ASN A 7 7.15 19.69 -17.93
C ASN A 7 7.42 21.18 -18.23
N GLY A 8 8.68 21.64 -18.20
CA GLY A 8 9.05 23.01 -18.54
C GLY A 8 9.31 23.26 -20.03
N LEU A 9 9.25 22.23 -20.88
CA LEU A 9 9.46 22.36 -22.33
C LEU A 9 8.10 22.37 -23.06
N PRO A 10 7.72 23.47 -23.73
CA PRO A 10 6.43 23.59 -24.40
C PRO A 10 6.33 22.68 -25.65
N GLU A 11 7.46 22.15 -26.11
CA GLU A 11 7.56 21.29 -27.29
C GLU A 11 7.23 19.81 -26.99
N ILE A 12 6.95 19.45 -25.73
CA ILE A 12 6.61 18.09 -25.30
C ILE A 12 5.10 17.93 -25.19
N ASP A 13 4.56 16.99 -25.96
CA ASP A 13 3.15 16.63 -25.94
C ASP A 13 2.83 15.65 -24.81
N SER A 14 3.63 14.58 -24.67
CA SER A 14 3.41 13.55 -23.64
C SER A 14 4.65 12.74 -23.31
N LEU A 15 4.59 12.02 -22.18
CA LEU A 15 5.69 11.25 -21.62
C LEU A 15 5.20 9.87 -21.21
N SER A 16 5.77 8.82 -21.79
CA SER A 16 5.51 7.44 -21.39
C SER A 16 6.66 6.86 -20.61
N PHE A 17 6.36 6.14 -19.53
CA PHE A 17 7.37 5.56 -18.64
C PHE A 17 7.21 4.06 -18.57
N ASP A 18 8.26 3.34 -18.96
CA ASP A 18 8.45 1.94 -18.60
C ASP A 18 9.42 1.86 -17.43
N LEU A 19 8.87 1.68 -16.23
CA LEU A 19 9.67 1.59 -15.00
C LEU A 19 10.43 0.26 -14.90
N SER A 20 9.95 -0.80 -15.53
CA SER A 20 10.59 -2.13 -15.50
C SER A 20 11.80 -2.16 -16.43
N GLY A 21 11.66 -1.60 -17.64
CA GLY A 21 12.75 -1.42 -18.59
C GLY A 21 13.65 -0.21 -18.32
N ARG A 22 13.29 0.65 -17.36
CA ARG A 22 13.94 1.95 -17.08
C ARG A 22 14.00 2.86 -18.31
N GLN A 23 12.94 2.87 -19.12
CA GLN A 23 12.85 3.66 -20.34
C GLN A 23 11.82 4.78 -20.21
N VAL A 24 12.08 5.90 -20.88
CA VAL A 24 11.12 6.99 -21.05
C VAL A 24 10.97 7.28 -22.54
N SER A 25 9.74 7.29 -23.03
CA SER A 25 9.41 7.74 -24.38
C SER A 25 8.86 9.15 -24.30
N VAL A 26 9.45 10.07 -25.06
CA VAL A 26 9.05 11.49 -25.08
C VAL A 26 8.42 11.79 -26.44
N PHE A 27 7.15 12.18 -26.45
CA PHE A 27 6.48 12.67 -27.64
C PHE A 27 6.67 14.19 -27.70
N HIS A 28 7.28 14.68 -28.79
CA HIS A 28 7.64 16.09 -28.92
C HIS A 28 7.59 16.55 -30.39
N GLU A 29 7.34 17.83 -30.60
CA GLU A 29 7.47 18.51 -31.91
C GLU A 29 8.83 19.24 -32.05
N GLY A 30 9.66 19.18 -31.01
CA GLY A 30 10.90 19.93 -30.83
C GLY A 30 12.22 19.25 -31.20
N ALA A 31 13.34 19.91 -30.90
CA ALA A 31 14.68 19.35 -31.09
C ALA A 31 15.06 18.36 -29.97
N VAL A 32 15.50 17.16 -30.35
CA VAL A 32 15.87 16.08 -29.42
C VAL A 32 16.99 16.49 -28.46
N ASP A 33 17.93 17.31 -28.92
CA ASP A 33 19.10 17.74 -28.15
C ASP A 33 18.72 18.46 -26.85
N GLN A 34 17.67 19.28 -26.86
CA GLN A 34 17.22 19.99 -25.66
C GLN A 34 16.67 19.04 -24.60
N ILE A 35 15.94 18.01 -25.04
CA ILE A 35 15.38 16.97 -24.17
C ILE A 35 16.53 16.11 -23.61
N ALA A 36 17.47 15.72 -24.46
CA ALA A 36 18.65 14.93 -24.06
C ALA A 36 19.50 15.65 -23.02
N ILE A 37 19.86 16.93 -23.26
CA ILE A 37 20.61 17.76 -22.30
C ILE A 37 19.87 17.85 -20.96
N LYS A 38 18.54 18.03 -20.99
CA LYS A 38 17.75 18.12 -19.76
C LYS A 38 17.76 16.80 -18.99
N LEU A 39 17.61 15.67 -19.67
CA LEU A 39 17.65 14.34 -19.07
C LEU A 39 19.03 13.98 -18.52
N GLU A 40 20.10 14.32 -19.24
CA GLU A 40 21.48 14.15 -18.78
C GLU A 40 21.78 14.99 -17.53
N SER A 41 21.27 16.23 -17.49
CA SER A 41 21.46 17.13 -16.33
C SER A 41 20.88 16.58 -15.02
N LEU A 42 19.97 15.59 -15.09
CA LEU A 42 19.43 14.93 -13.90
C LEU A 42 20.42 13.95 -13.25
N GLY A 43 21.55 13.63 -13.91
CA GLY A 43 22.57 12.72 -13.39
C GLY A 43 22.09 11.27 -13.24
N LEU A 44 21.03 10.88 -13.95
CA LEU A 44 20.41 9.54 -13.86
C LEU A 44 21.02 8.51 -14.83
N GLY A 45 22.05 8.90 -15.59
CA GLY A 45 22.67 8.05 -16.62
C GLY A 45 21.77 7.83 -17.84
N ALA A 46 20.98 8.84 -18.22
CA ALA A 46 20.12 8.77 -19.39
C ALA A 46 20.95 8.67 -20.68
N THR A 47 20.52 7.81 -21.61
CA THR A 47 21.10 7.70 -22.96
C THR A 47 19.97 7.64 -23.98
N LEU A 48 20.17 8.26 -25.14
CA LEU A 48 19.18 8.22 -26.22
C LEU A 48 19.25 6.85 -26.92
N LEU A 49 18.16 6.08 -26.83
CA LEU A 49 18.05 4.78 -27.48
C LEU A 49 17.69 4.88 -28.97
N GLY A 50 16.88 5.88 -29.35
CA GLY A 50 16.48 6.10 -30.73
C GLY A 50 15.39 7.16 -30.85
N THR A 51 15.15 7.59 -32.09
CA THR A 51 14.08 8.53 -32.45
C THR A 51 13.32 7.97 -33.63
N GLN A 52 12.00 8.13 -33.62
CA GLN A 52 11.14 7.70 -34.71
C GLN A 52 10.04 8.74 -34.94
N PRO A 53 9.61 8.97 -36.20
CA PRO A 53 8.45 9.82 -36.47
C PRO A 53 7.20 9.27 -35.77
N ALA A 54 6.52 10.11 -35.00
CA ALA A 54 5.23 9.79 -34.38
C ALA A 54 4.15 10.69 -34.98
N SER A 55 2.99 10.15 -35.30
CA SER A 55 1.84 10.97 -35.70
C SER A 55 1.18 11.60 -34.48
N ARG A 56 0.56 12.78 -34.63
CA ARG A 56 -0.26 13.40 -33.58
C ARG A 56 -1.36 12.47 -33.07
N GLU A 57 -1.87 11.59 -33.94
CA GLU A 57 -2.84 10.54 -33.57
C GLU A 57 -2.20 9.48 -32.66
N SER A 58 -0.96 9.04 -32.93
CA SER A 58 -0.23 8.12 -32.04
C SER A 58 0.11 8.76 -30.69
N ALA A 59 0.51 10.04 -30.68
CA ALA A 59 0.80 10.77 -29.44
C ALA A 59 -0.46 10.96 -28.57
N SER A 60 -1.58 11.36 -29.18
CA SER A 60 -2.86 11.54 -28.47
C SER A 60 -3.46 10.21 -28.01
N ALA A 61 -3.38 9.14 -28.81
CA ALA A 61 -3.80 7.80 -28.40
C ALA A 61 -2.97 7.28 -27.21
N ASN A 62 -1.66 7.56 -27.17
CA ASN A 62 -0.82 7.15 -26.05
C ASN A 62 -1.17 7.89 -24.76
N SER A 63 -1.34 9.23 -24.83
CA SER A 63 -1.79 10.03 -23.68
C SER A 63 -3.14 9.56 -23.15
N ALA A 64 -4.10 9.26 -24.03
CA ALA A 64 -5.41 8.74 -23.65
C ALA A 64 -5.33 7.35 -22.97
N ASN A 65 -4.46 6.47 -23.46
CA ASN A 65 -4.21 5.17 -22.84
C ASN A 65 -3.57 5.29 -21.46
N GLU A 66 -2.63 6.22 -21.26
CA GLU A 66 -2.03 6.49 -19.96
C GLU A 66 -3.02 7.05 -18.94
N GLU A 67 -3.87 8.00 -19.35
CA GLU A 67 -4.94 8.51 -18.49
C GLU A 67 -5.93 7.42 -18.12
N LEU A 68 -6.29 6.56 -19.08
CA LEU A 68 -7.15 5.41 -18.84
C LEU A 68 -6.53 4.43 -17.84
N ASN A 69 -5.24 4.12 -17.98
CA ASN A 69 -4.52 3.23 -17.07
C ASN A 69 -4.40 3.83 -15.67
N ALA A 70 -4.05 5.11 -15.55
CA ALA A 70 -4.01 5.82 -14.27
C ALA A 70 -5.40 5.86 -13.59
N SER A 71 -6.47 6.01 -14.36
CA SER A 71 -7.84 5.96 -13.86
C SER A 71 -8.21 4.55 -13.35
N LYS A 72 -7.80 3.49 -14.06
CA LYS A 72 -7.99 2.10 -13.62
C LYS A 72 -7.20 1.78 -12.34
N GLU A 73 -5.94 2.22 -12.26
CA GLU A 73 -5.12 2.09 -11.04
C GLU A 73 -5.76 2.84 -9.87
N ALA A 74 -6.20 4.08 -10.07
CA ALA A 74 -6.90 4.85 -9.04
C ALA A 74 -8.23 4.20 -8.62
N GLY A 75 -8.98 3.64 -9.57
CA GLY A 75 -10.19 2.87 -9.29
C GLY A 75 -9.90 1.64 -8.43
N THR A 76 -8.83 0.91 -8.77
CA THR A 76 -8.36 -0.25 -8.02
C THR A 76 -7.97 0.16 -6.60
N LEU A 77 -7.13 1.18 -6.42
CA LEU A 77 -6.73 1.69 -5.10
C LEU A 77 -7.93 2.11 -4.23
N LYS A 78 -8.99 2.68 -4.82
CA LYS A 78 -10.22 3.02 -4.07
C LYS A 78 -10.94 1.76 -3.56
N ILE A 79 -10.96 0.70 -4.34
CA ILE A 79 -11.54 -0.59 -3.93
C ILE A 79 -10.71 -1.18 -2.79
N LEU A 80 -9.38 -1.22 -2.92
CA LEU A 80 -8.48 -1.71 -1.87
C LEU A 80 -8.63 -0.91 -0.57
N LEU A 81 -8.68 0.41 -0.67
CA LEU A 81 -8.94 1.31 0.45
C LEU A 81 -10.26 0.96 1.15
N ALA A 82 -11.34 0.78 0.37
CA ALA A 82 -12.66 0.47 0.93
C ALA A 82 -12.70 -0.89 1.62
N ILE A 83 -12.09 -1.92 1.02
CA ILE A 83 -12.02 -3.27 1.60
C ILE A 83 -11.24 -3.22 2.92
N ASN A 84 -10.04 -2.67 2.92
CA ASN A 84 -9.18 -2.58 4.11
C ASN A 84 -9.81 -1.74 5.23
N ALA A 85 -10.40 -0.59 4.89
CA ALA A 85 -11.08 0.25 5.88
C ALA A 85 -12.31 -0.45 6.49
N ALA A 86 -13.07 -1.21 5.70
CA ALA A 86 -14.19 -1.99 6.19
C ALA A 86 -13.73 -3.14 7.09
N MET A 87 -12.72 -3.89 6.66
CA MET A 87 -12.14 -4.99 7.43
C MET A 87 -11.54 -4.50 8.75
N PHE A 88 -10.83 -3.36 8.76
CA PHE A 88 -10.37 -2.72 10.00
C PHE A 88 -11.50 -2.58 11.03
N VAL A 89 -12.66 -2.04 10.63
CA VAL A 89 -13.79 -1.83 11.56
C VAL A 89 -14.35 -3.16 12.04
N VAL A 90 -14.53 -4.13 11.13
CA VAL A 90 -15.06 -5.47 11.45
C VAL A 90 -14.13 -6.22 12.39
N GLU A 91 -12.84 -6.29 12.08
CA GLU A 91 -11.83 -7.03 12.85
C GLU A 91 -11.52 -6.36 14.17
N MET A 92 -11.48 -5.02 14.23
CA MET A 92 -11.34 -4.30 15.49
C MET A 92 -12.52 -4.61 16.42
N GLY A 93 -13.75 -4.50 15.90
CA GLY A 93 -14.96 -4.80 16.68
C GLY A 93 -15.00 -6.27 17.13
N ALA A 94 -14.73 -7.20 16.22
CA ALA A 94 -14.71 -8.62 16.52
C ALA A 94 -13.55 -9.01 17.46
N GLY A 95 -12.36 -8.44 17.31
CA GLY A 95 -11.21 -8.73 18.15
C GLY A 95 -11.37 -8.23 19.58
N LEU A 96 -12.04 -7.07 19.76
CA LEU A 96 -12.45 -6.58 21.07
C LEU A 96 -13.49 -7.51 21.72
N PHE A 97 -14.52 -7.91 20.96
CA PHE A 97 -15.57 -8.80 21.45
C PHE A 97 -15.06 -10.21 21.77
N ALA A 98 -14.22 -10.76 20.90
CA ALA A 98 -13.62 -12.08 21.03
C ALA A 98 -12.45 -12.11 22.03
N GLN A 99 -12.05 -10.98 22.61
CA GLN A 99 -10.81 -10.87 23.39
C GLN A 99 -9.59 -11.52 22.69
N SER A 100 -9.45 -11.30 21.38
CA SER A 100 -8.30 -11.75 20.58
C SER A 100 -7.37 -10.58 20.26
N THR A 101 -6.11 -10.69 20.68
CA THR A 101 -5.05 -9.74 20.35
C THR A 101 -4.56 -9.90 18.92
N GLY A 102 -4.62 -11.12 18.37
CA GLY A 102 -4.35 -11.40 16.97
C GLY A 102 -5.29 -10.62 16.05
N LEU A 103 -6.60 -10.72 16.25
CA LEU A 103 -7.60 -9.99 15.46
C LEU A 103 -7.46 -8.46 15.60
N ILE A 104 -7.20 -7.96 16.81
CA ILE A 104 -6.99 -6.52 17.00
C ILE A 104 -5.73 -6.07 16.25
N ALA A 105 -4.63 -6.84 16.33
CA ALA A 105 -3.40 -6.51 15.60
C ALA A 105 -3.58 -6.57 14.07
N ASP A 106 -4.29 -7.57 13.57
CA ASP A 106 -4.62 -7.74 12.13
C ASP A 106 -5.43 -6.54 11.61
N SER A 107 -6.44 -6.11 12.37
CA SER A 107 -7.24 -4.92 12.04
C SER A 107 -6.37 -3.66 11.89
N LEU A 108 -5.33 -3.52 12.71
CA LEU A 108 -4.41 -2.39 12.66
C LEU A 108 -3.52 -2.40 11.41
N ASP A 109 -3.19 -3.59 10.90
CA ASP A 109 -2.48 -3.74 9.64
C ASP A 109 -3.38 -3.31 8.47
N MET A 110 -4.66 -3.73 8.46
CA MET A 110 -5.66 -3.25 7.50
C MET A 110 -5.81 -1.72 7.54
N PHE A 111 -5.76 -1.12 8.73
CA PHE A 111 -5.78 0.33 8.86
C PHE A 111 -4.52 0.99 8.26
N ALA A 112 -3.33 0.39 8.48
CA ALA A 112 -2.09 0.87 7.90
C ALA A 112 -2.15 0.85 6.37
N ASP A 113 -2.65 -0.24 5.80
CA ASP A 113 -2.84 -0.43 4.37
C ASP A 113 -3.84 0.57 3.79
N ALA A 114 -5.00 0.71 4.43
CA ALA A 114 -5.98 1.74 4.07
C ALA A 114 -5.37 3.15 4.10
N ALA A 115 -4.56 3.47 5.10
CA ALA A 115 -3.91 4.77 5.18
C ALA A 115 -2.90 4.99 4.04
N VAL A 116 -2.15 3.96 3.65
CA VAL A 116 -1.22 4.00 2.51
C VAL A 116 -1.97 4.19 1.19
N TYR A 117 -3.06 3.45 0.95
CA TYR A 117 -3.87 3.62 -0.27
C TYR A 117 -4.56 4.99 -0.32
N GLY A 118 -5.07 5.45 0.82
CA GLY A 118 -5.65 6.80 0.95
C GLY A 118 -4.62 7.89 0.66
N LEU A 119 -3.39 7.73 1.15
CA LEU A 119 -2.30 8.67 0.87
C LEU A 119 -1.89 8.65 -0.60
N ALA A 120 -1.83 7.46 -1.24
CA ALA A 120 -1.52 7.33 -2.66
C ALA A 120 -2.56 8.05 -3.53
N LEU A 121 -3.85 7.92 -3.19
CA LEU A 121 -4.94 8.63 -3.85
C LEU A 121 -4.90 10.14 -3.59
N TYR A 122 -4.59 10.55 -2.35
CA TYR A 122 -4.48 11.96 -1.97
C TYR A 122 -3.29 12.66 -2.62
N ALA A 123 -2.21 11.94 -2.90
CA ALA A 123 -0.99 12.49 -3.47
C ALA A 123 -1.17 13.09 -4.87
N VAL A 124 -2.18 12.64 -5.62
CA VAL A 124 -2.45 13.10 -6.99
C VAL A 124 -2.75 14.61 -7.00
N GLY A 125 -1.87 15.38 -7.66
CA GLY A 125 -2.02 16.83 -7.80
C GLY A 125 -1.65 17.66 -6.56
N ARG A 126 -1.05 17.07 -5.52
CA ARG A 126 -0.63 17.75 -4.29
C ARG A 126 0.89 17.96 -4.24
N SER A 127 1.33 19.01 -3.53
CA SER A 127 2.75 19.28 -3.29
C SER A 127 3.38 18.23 -2.37
N ALA A 128 4.68 17.98 -2.52
CA ALA A 128 5.43 17.04 -1.69
C ALA A 128 5.28 17.32 -0.18
N GLN A 129 5.24 18.60 0.21
CA GLN A 129 5.02 18.99 1.60
C GLN A 129 3.65 18.58 2.15
N MET A 130 2.57 18.69 1.36
CA MET A 130 1.24 18.24 1.79
C MET A 130 1.18 16.71 1.89
N GLN A 131 1.84 16.00 0.96
CA GLN A 131 1.92 14.55 0.99
C GLN A 131 2.62 14.05 2.26
N VAL A 132 3.78 14.62 2.61
CA VAL A 132 4.52 14.24 3.83
C VAL A 132 3.73 14.56 5.10
N ARG A 133 3.02 15.69 5.16
CA ARG A 133 2.15 16.01 6.31
C ARG A 133 1.02 15.00 6.49
N ALA A 134 0.36 14.61 5.39
CA ALA A 134 -0.69 13.60 5.43
C ALA A 134 -0.13 12.23 5.86
N ALA A 135 1.05 11.86 5.34
CA ALA A 135 1.75 10.65 5.74
C ALA A 135 2.09 10.65 7.23
N HIS A 136 2.62 11.76 7.75
CA HIS A 136 2.96 11.89 9.17
C HIS A 136 1.73 11.77 10.07
N LEU A 137 0.60 12.36 9.67
CA LEU A 137 -0.65 12.22 10.42
C LEU A 137 -1.12 10.76 10.49
N ALA A 138 -1.12 10.07 9.35
CA ALA A 138 -1.43 8.64 9.28
C ALA A 138 -0.49 7.80 10.16
N GLY A 139 0.82 8.02 10.03
CA GLY A 139 1.84 7.32 10.81
C GLY A 139 1.71 7.57 12.32
N PHE A 140 1.32 8.78 12.73
CA PHE A 140 1.06 9.10 14.13
C PHE A 140 -0.11 8.28 14.69
N PHE A 141 -1.25 8.26 14.00
CA PHE A 141 -2.39 7.44 14.44
C PHE A 141 -2.05 5.96 14.50
N GLN A 142 -1.29 5.46 13.53
CA GLN A 142 -0.85 4.07 13.49
C GLN A 142 0.09 3.73 14.66
N ILE A 143 1.00 4.63 15.07
CA ILE A 143 1.81 4.43 16.28
C ILE A 143 0.92 4.34 17.52
N VAL A 144 -0.03 5.26 17.69
CA VAL A 144 -0.91 5.29 18.87
C VAL A 144 -1.69 3.99 18.97
N LEU A 145 -2.29 3.53 17.86
CA LEU A 145 -3.02 2.27 17.82
C LEU A 145 -2.09 1.08 18.10
N ALA A 146 -0.94 0.98 17.44
CA ALA A 146 -0.02 -0.15 17.61
C ALA A 146 0.52 -0.26 19.04
N LEU A 147 0.84 0.87 19.68
CA LEU A 147 1.19 0.89 21.10
C LEU A 147 0.02 0.44 21.98
N GLY A 148 -1.21 0.82 21.63
CA GLY A 148 -2.43 0.34 22.30
C GLY A 148 -2.59 -1.17 22.23
N VAL A 149 -2.32 -1.78 21.08
CA VAL A 149 -2.36 -3.24 20.91
C VAL A 149 -1.27 -3.94 21.69
N LEU A 150 -0.03 -3.45 21.63
CA LEU A 150 1.06 -4.03 22.42
C LEU A 150 0.84 -3.89 23.92
N PHE A 151 0.23 -2.79 24.36
CA PHE A 151 -0.23 -2.63 25.73
C PHE A 151 -1.31 -3.65 26.09
N GLU A 152 -2.30 -3.87 25.22
CA GLU A 152 -3.35 -4.86 25.44
C GLU A 152 -2.81 -6.29 25.49
N VAL A 153 -1.83 -6.63 24.64
CA VAL A 153 -1.07 -7.88 24.71
C VAL A 153 -0.39 -8.03 26.07
N ALA A 154 0.34 -7.01 26.53
CA ALA A 154 1.01 -7.05 27.83
C ALA A 154 0.00 -7.20 28.98
N ARG A 155 -1.12 -6.48 28.91
CA ARG A 155 -2.20 -6.57 29.90
C ARG A 155 -2.78 -7.98 29.94
N ARG A 156 -3.11 -8.58 28.80
CA ARG A 156 -3.69 -9.93 28.72
C ARG A 156 -2.69 -11.03 29.06
N PHE A 157 -1.41 -10.80 28.79
CA PHE A 157 -0.35 -11.69 29.26
C PHE A 157 -0.28 -11.74 30.80
N LEU A 158 -0.50 -10.61 31.49
CA LEU A 158 -0.43 -10.53 32.95
C LEU A 158 -1.74 -10.92 33.66
N TYR A 159 -2.89 -10.50 33.12
CA TYR A 159 -4.20 -10.67 33.75
C TYR A 159 -5.04 -11.82 33.15
N GLY A 160 -4.55 -12.45 32.09
CA GLY A 160 -5.29 -13.44 31.32
C GLY A 160 -6.26 -12.84 30.31
N SER A 161 -6.70 -13.68 29.38
CA SER A 161 -7.78 -13.43 28.43
C SER A 161 -8.33 -14.76 27.95
N GLU A 162 -9.58 -14.75 27.49
CA GLU A 162 -10.23 -15.93 26.90
C GLU A 162 -10.56 -15.64 25.43
N PRO A 163 -9.58 -15.77 24.50
CA PRO A 163 -9.82 -15.53 23.09
C PRO A 163 -10.84 -16.53 22.54
N GLU A 164 -11.93 -16.03 21.98
CA GLU A 164 -12.97 -16.86 21.38
C GLU A 164 -12.49 -17.39 20.02
N SER A 165 -12.21 -18.69 19.98
CA SER A 165 -11.51 -19.32 18.86
C SER A 165 -12.34 -19.38 17.58
N MET A 166 -13.66 -19.53 17.67
CA MET A 166 -14.52 -19.60 16.48
C MET A 166 -14.56 -18.25 15.75
N LEU A 167 -14.59 -17.14 16.48
CA LEU A 167 -14.55 -15.78 15.98
C LEU A 167 -13.18 -15.46 15.38
N MET A 168 -12.09 -15.88 16.03
CA MET A 168 -10.75 -15.77 15.44
C MET A 168 -10.66 -16.45 14.07
N ILE A 169 -11.08 -17.71 13.99
CA ILE A 169 -11.03 -18.48 12.74
C ILE A 169 -12.01 -17.89 11.72
N GLY A 170 -13.24 -17.59 12.12
CA GLY A 170 -14.28 -17.09 11.23
C GLY A 170 -13.93 -15.73 10.63
N ILE A 171 -13.56 -14.76 11.47
CA ILE A 171 -13.19 -13.42 11.03
C ILE A 171 -11.86 -13.43 10.29
N GLY A 172 -10.86 -14.17 10.77
CA GLY A 172 -9.59 -14.33 10.07
C GLY A 172 -9.77 -14.96 8.67
N THR A 173 -10.74 -15.87 8.51
CA THR A 173 -11.08 -16.43 7.18
C THR A 173 -11.73 -15.39 6.29
N VAL A 174 -12.62 -14.54 6.81
CA VAL A 174 -13.21 -13.43 6.05
C VAL A 174 -12.13 -12.44 5.62
N ALA A 175 -11.19 -12.11 6.50
CA ALA A 175 -10.06 -11.25 6.21
C ALA A 175 -9.13 -11.84 5.14
N LEU A 176 -8.84 -13.14 5.24
CA LEU A 176 -8.09 -13.87 4.23
C LEU A 176 -8.75 -13.81 2.85
N VAL A 177 -10.07 -14.01 2.78
CA VAL A 177 -10.82 -13.89 1.51
C VAL A 177 -10.76 -12.46 0.97
N ALA A 178 -10.88 -11.45 1.83
CA ALA A 178 -10.76 -10.04 1.44
C ALA A 178 -9.37 -9.75 0.85
N ASN A 179 -8.28 -10.19 1.49
CA ASN A 179 -6.92 -9.93 1.03
C ASN A 179 -6.53 -10.73 -0.20
N VAL A 180 -7.00 -11.98 -0.34
CA VAL A 180 -6.87 -12.72 -1.59
C VAL A 180 -7.63 -12.02 -2.72
N SER A 181 -8.79 -11.41 -2.44
CA SER A 181 -9.52 -10.61 -3.43
C SER A 181 -8.73 -9.36 -3.82
N CYS A 182 -8.10 -8.67 -2.87
CA CYS A 182 -7.19 -7.55 -3.14
C CYS A 182 -6.03 -7.97 -4.04
N LEU A 183 -5.35 -9.09 -3.74
CA LEU A 183 -4.29 -9.64 -4.59
C LEU A 183 -4.79 -9.92 -6.01
N TRP A 184 -5.97 -10.52 -6.15
CA TRP A 184 -6.54 -10.81 -7.46
C TRP A 184 -6.83 -9.54 -8.28
N LEU A 185 -7.30 -8.48 -7.64
CA LEU A 185 -7.51 -7.16 -8.27
C LEU A 185 -6.20 -6.51 -8.72
N ILE A 186 -5.13 -6.63 -7.92
CA ILE A 186 -3.81 -6.10 -8.25
C ILE A 186 -3.13 -6.93 -9.35
N TYR A 187 -3.42 -8.22 -9.47
CA TYR A 187 -2.77 -9.11 -10.44
C TYR A 187 -2.86 -8.58 -11.88
N GLY A 188 -4.00 -7.98 -12.25
CA GLY A 188 -4.20 -7.34 -13.55
C GLY A 188 -3.35 -6.07 -13.81
N HIS A 189 -2.75 -5.52 -12.76
CA HIS A 189 -1.96 -4.28 -12.76
C HIS A 189 -0.52 -4.51 -12.25
N ARG A 190 -0.02 -5.76 -12.27
CA ARG A 190 1.29 -6.15 -11.68
C ARG A 190 2.51 -5.45 -12.30
N GLU A 191 2.40 -5.00 -13.55
CA GLU A 191 3.43 -4.22 -14.24
C GLU A 191 3.26 -2.71 -14.06
N GLY A 192 2.25 -2.30 -13.29
CA GLY A 192 1.97 -0.91 -12.96
C GLY A 192 3.07 -0.26 -12.12
N GLY A 193 2.78 0.98 -11.70
CA GLY A 193 3.72 1.82 -10.97
C GLY A 193 4.26 1.22 -9.67
N ALA A 194 5.26 1.86 -9.07
CA ALA A 194 5.83 1.45 -7.77
C ALA A 194 4.76 1.28 -6.67
N HIS A 195 3.67 2.06 -6.73
CA HIS A 195 2.53 1.95 -5.82
C HIS A 195 1.79 0.61 -5.97
N MET A 196 1.60 0.09 -7.18
CA MET A 196 0.94 -1.20 -7.41
C MET A 196 1.80 -2.38 -6.95
N LYS A 197 3.12 -2.30 -7.17
CA LYS A 197 4.06 -3.30 -6.63
C LYS A 197 4.07 -3.30 -5.10
N ALA A 198 3.99 -2.12 -4.48
CA ALA A 198 3.87 -2.00 -3.02
C ALA A 198 2.55 -2.62 -2.52
N SER A 199 1.41 -2.31 -3.15
CA SER A 199 0.11 -2.91 -2.82
C SER A 199 0.14 -4.45 -2.90
N TRP A 200 0.80 -5.03 -3.90
CA TRP A 200 0.94 -6.49 -3.99
C TRP A 200 1.70 -7.07 -2.80
N ILE A 201 2.79 -6.43 -2.39
CA ILE A 201 3.60 -6.89 -1.26
C ILE A 201 2.79 -6.79 0.04
N PHE A 202 2.06 -5.70 0.25
CA PHE A 202 1.23 -5.52 1.44
C PHE A 202 0.13 -6.59 1.51
N SER A 203 -0.70 -6.72 0.47
CA SER A 203 -1.75 -7.75 0.46
C SER A 203 -1.22 -9.18 0.59
N ALA A 204 0.01 -9.46 0.13
CA ALA A 204 0.65 -10.77 0.35
C ALA A 204 1.07 -10.99 1.80
N ASN A 205 1.54 -9.94 2.48
CA ASN A 205 1.85 -10.00 3.92
C ASN A 205 0.57 -10.18 4.74
N ASP A 206 -0.51 -9.50 4.38
CA ASP A 206 -1.79 -9.64 5.10
C ASP A 206 -2.33 -11.06 5.01
N VAL A 207 -2.22 -11.71 3.85
CA VAL A 207 -2.56 -13.14 3.70
C VAL A 207 -1.78 -14.01 4.69
N ILE A 208 -0.49 -13.74 4.89
CA ILE A 208 0.33 -14.47 5.86
C ILE A 208 -0.13 -14.17 7.30
N ALA A 209 -0.44 -12.91 7.60
CA ALA A 209 -0.95 -12.50 8.91
C ALA A 209 -2.30 -13.16 9.23
N ASN A 210 -3.27 -13.14 8.31
CA ASN A 210 -4.57 -13.78 8.48
C ASN A 210 -4.43 -15.29 8.67
N ILE A 211 -3.56 -15.96 7.90
CA ILE A 211 -3.24 -17.39 8.12
C ILE A 211 -2.69 -17.60 9.53
N GLY A 212 -1.81 -16.72 10.00
CA GLY A 212 -1.30 -16.72 11.36
C GLY A 212 -2.40 -16.60 12.42
N VAL A 213 -3.35 -15.68 12.24
CA VAL A 213 -4.51 -15.49 13.14
C VAL A 213 -5.42 -16.72 13.15
N ILE A 214 -5.74 -17.28 11.98
CA ILE A 214 -6.55 -18.51 11.86
C ILE A 214 -5.84 -19.67 12.57
N ALA A 215 -4.53 -19.84 12.33
CA ALA A 215 -3.73 -20.88 12.97
C ALA A 215 -3.69 -20.68 14.49
N ALA A 216 -3.53 -19.44 14.97
CA ALA A 216 -3.61 -19.14 16.40
C ALA A 216 -4.99 -19.50 16.96
N GLY A 217 -6.09 -19.14 16.29
CA GLY A 217 -7.44 -19.52 16.71
C GLY A 217 -7.62 -21.04 16.82
N ALA A 218 -7.11 -21.80 15.86
CA ALA A 218 -7.13 -23.26 15.91
C ALA A 218 -6.28 -23.82 17.07
N LEU A 219 -5.11 -23.23 17.34
CA LEU A 219 -4.26 -23.60 18.46
C LEU A 219 -4.86 -23.23 19.81
N VAL A 220 -5.55 -22.10 19.93
CA VAL A 220 -6.30 -21.72 21.15
C VAL A 220 -7.41 -22.75 21.40
N ALA A 221 -8.18 -23.12 20.37
CA ALA A 221 -9.22 -24.14 20.49
C ALA A 221 -8.66 -25.52 20.92
N TRP A 222 -7.49 -25.90 20.41
CA TRP A 222 -6.88 -27.19 20.71
C TRP A 222 -6.21 -27.23 22.09
N THR A 223 -5.50 -26.16 22.47
CA THR A 223 -4.69 -26.12 23.69
C THR A 223 -5.44 -25.57 24.89
N GLY A 224 -6.54 -24.84 24.68
CA GLY A 224 -7.24 -24.07 25.72
C GLY A 224 -6.43 -22.90 26.28
N SER A 225 -5.29 -22.55 25.65
CA SER A 225 -4.39 -21.50 26.12
C SER A 225 -4.51 -20.25 25.25
N PRO A 226 -4.50 -19.03 25.83
CA PRO A 226 -4.47 -17.78 25.06
C PRO A 226 -3.08 -17.47 24.46
N SER A 227 -2.04 -18.23 24.80
CA SER A 227 -0.67 -17.95 24.36
C SER A 227 -0.49 -17.84 22.83
N PRO A 228 -1.08 -18.70 21.98
CA PRO A 228 -0.94 -18.57 20.52
C PRO A 228 -1.44 -17.23 19.98
N ASP A 229 -2.59 -16.75 20.49
CA ASP A 229 -3.16 -15.46 20.13
C ASP A 229 -2.23 -14.31 20.53
N LEU A 230 -1.72 -14.32 21.76
CA LEU A 230 -0.79 -13.30 22.27
C LEU A 230 0.49 -13.21 21.44
N VAL A 231 1.03 -14.35 21.00
CA VAL A 231 2.23 -14.39 20.16
C VAL A 231 1.95 -13.74 18.81
N ILE A 232 0.87 -14.11 18.13
CA ILE A 232 0.49 -13.51 16.85
C ILE A 232 0.20 -12.02 17.00
N GLY A 233 -0.59 -11.62 18.01
CA GLY A 233 -0.88 -10.23 18.31
C GLY A 233 0.39 -9.40 18.57
N THR A 234 1.38 -9.97 19.26
CA THR A 234 2.69 -9.32 19.47
C THR A 234 3.43 -9.13 18.15
N VAL A 235 3.54 -10.18 17.33
CA VAL A 235 4.31 -10.15 16.08
C VAL A 235 3.71 -9.15 15.11
N VAL A 236 2.40 -9.23 14.86
CA VAL A 236 1.71 -8.30 13.94
C VAL A 236 1.76 -6.88 14.49
N GLY A 237 1.51 -6.68 15.80
CA GLY A 237 1.61 -5.35 16.42
C GLY A 237 3.00 -4.70 16.28
N LEU A 238 4.08 -5.48 16.37
CA LEU A 238 5.45 -4.99 16.15
C LEU A 238 5.72 -4.64 14.68
N ILE A 239 5.18 -5.42 13.73
CA ILE A 239 5.29 -5.14 12.29
C ILE A 239 4.61 -3.81 11.98
N VAL A 240 3.36 -3.62 12.42
CA VAL A 240 2.59 -2.39 12.23
C VAL A 240 3.31 -1.19 12.85
N LEU A 241 3.85 -1.34 14.06
CA LEU A 241 4.59 -0.28 14.74
C LEU A 241 5.86 0.12 13.98
N ASN A 242 6.58 -0.85 13.40
CA ASN A 242 7.75 -0.58 12.58
C ASN A 242 7.38 0.13 11.26
N GLY A 243 6.29 -0.30 10.62
CA GLY A 243 5.70 0.37 9.46
C GLY A 243 5.40 1.84 9.73
N ALA A 244 4.71 2.13 10.84
CA ALA A 244 4.37 3.48 11.27
C ALA A 244 5.61 4.36 11.51
N ARG A 245 6.66 3.82 12.15
CA ARG A 245 7.93 4.53 12.32
C ARG A 245 8.58 4.89 11.00
N ARG A 246 8.55 3.97 10.02
CA ARG A 246 9.09 4.22 8.68
C ARG A 246 8.32 5.33 7.97
N ILE A 247 6.99 5.37 8.09
CA ILE A 247 6.17 6.46 7.54
C ILE A 247 6.55 7.81 8.16
N LEU A 248 6.75 7.89 9.48
CA LEU A 248 7.16 9.12 10.15
C LEU A 248 8.58 9.59 9.77
N SER A 249 9.43 8.68 9.28
CA SER A 249 10.79 9.02 8.84
C SER A 249 10.84 9.68 7.45
N LEU A 250 9.72 9.75 6.73
CA LEU A 250 9.64 10.36 5.41
C LEU A 250 9.97 11.86 5.47
N LYS A 251 10.75 12.33 4.49
CA LYS A 251 11.16 13.73 4.33
C LYS A 251 10.61 14.29 3.02
N ALA A 252 10.25 15.57 3.04
CA ALA A 252 9.70 16.32 1.90
C ALA A 252 10.79 16.82 0.96
#